data_AF-A0A438GHU1-F1
#
_entry.id   AF-A0A438GHU1-F1
#
_cell.length_a   1.000
_cell.length_b   1.000
_cell.length_c   1.000
_cell.angle_alpha   90.00
_cell.angle_beta   90.00
_cell.angle_gamma   90.00
#
_symmetry.space_group_name_H-M   'P 1'
#
loop_
_entity.id
_entity.type
_entity.pdbx_description
1 polymer ?
#
loop_
_entity_poly.entity_id
_entity_poly.type
_entity_poly.pdbx_seq_one_letter_code
_entity_poly.pdbx_strand_id
1 'polypeptide(L)' 'MVETSPYWSEKLPFASWAYRTSFRTSTEATPYSLVYGMEAVLPIEIEWILESSIRVADI' A
#
# COMPACT_ATOMS: atom_id res chain seq x y z
N MET A 1 18.77 5.19 21.28
CA MET A 1 17.44 5.13 20.66
C MET A 1 17.55 5.81 19.32
N VAL A 2 17.46 5.06 18.22
CA VAL A 2 17.44 5.69 16.90
C VAL A 2 16.04 6.27 16.74
N GLU A 3 15.92 7.58 16.92
CA GLU A 3 14.73 8.37 16.60
C GLU A 3 14.63 8.44 15.06
N THR A 4 14.30 7.31 14.45
CA THR A 4 13.81 7.24 13.07
C THR A 4 12.52 6.45 13.21
N SER A 5 11.33 6.88 12.82
CA SER A 5 11.01 7.66 11.65
C SER A 5 9.48 7.81 11.69
N PRO A 6 8.91 8.97 12.09
CA PRO A 6 7.47 9.20 11.93
C PRO A 6 7.03 8.98 10.46
N TYR A 7 7.93 9.27 9.51
CA TYR A 7 7.69 9.10 8.08
C TYR A 7 7.42 7.66 7.63
N TRP A 8 8.17 6.67 8.12
CA TRP A 8 7.98 5.28 7.69
C TRP A 8 6.66 4.70 8.19
N SER A 9 6.24 5.09 9.39
CA SER A 9 4.98 4.63 9.99
C SER A 9 3.77 5.06 9.16
N GLU A 10 3.78 6.28 8.64
CA GLU A 10 2.74 6.80 7.73
C GLU A 10 2.79 6.15 6.34
N LYS A 11 3.97 5.73 5.87
CA LYS A 11 4.15 5.10 4.55
C LYS A 11 3.91 3.59 4.53
N LEU A 12 3.97 2.94 5.69
CA LEU A 12 3.88 1.49 5.83
C LEU A 12 2.56 0.88 5.31
N PRO A 13 1.37 1.51 5.52
CA PRO A 13 0.12 1.03 4.93
C PRO A 13 0.16 1.03 3.40
N PHE A 14 0.75 2.05 2.77
CA PHE A 14 0.88 2.11 1.32
C PHE A 14 1.84 1.07 0.77
N ALA A 15 3.01 0.93 1.40
CA ALA A 15 3.99 -0.08 0.98
C ALA A 15 3.38 -1.49 1.07
N SER A 16 2.62 -1.76 2.14
CA SER A 16 1.88 -3.01 2.29
C SER A 16 0.80 -3.19 1.23
N TRP A 17 0.06 -2.13 0.91
CA TRP A 17 -0.96 -2.16 -0.13
C TRP A 17 -0.35 -2.46 -1.50
N ALA A 18 0.64 -1.67 -1.91
CA ALA A 18 1.34 -1.85 -3.18
C ALA A 18 1.97 -3.24 -3.29
N TYR A 19 2.54 -3.77 -2.21
CA TYR A 19 3.08 -5.12 -2.22
C TYR A 19 2.01 -6.18 -2.48
N ARG A 20 0.84 -6.08 -1.83
CA ARG A 20 -0.24 -7.06 -1.96
C ARG A 20 -0.91 -7.03 -3.34
N THR A 21 -1.00 -5.86 -3.96
CA THR A 21 -1.70 -5.67 -5.23
C THR A 21 -0.79 -5.69 -6.45
N SER A 22 0.54 -5.62 -6.26
CA SER A 22 1.49 -5.72 -7.37
C SER A 22 1.58 -7.14 -7.89
N PHE A 23 1.49 -7.28 -9.22
CA PHE A 23 1.65 -8.54 -9.92
C PHE A 23 3.05 -9.12 -9.70
N ARG A 24 3.12 -10.40 -9.34
CA ARG A 24 4.38 -11.12 -9.19
C ARG A 24 4.54 -12.11 -10.34
N THR A 25 5.59 -11.92 -11.14
CA THR A 25 5.94 -12.80 -12.26
C THR A 25 6.26 -14.22 -11.81
N SER A 26 6.78 -14.41 -10.58
CA SER A 26 7.10 -15.72 -10.03
C SER A 26 5.87 -16.59 -9.74
N THR A 27 4.73 -15.97 -9.45
CA THR A 27 3.47 -16.66 -9.12
C THR A 27 2.38 -16.38 -10.14
N GLU A 28 2.68 -15.59 -11.17
CA GLU A 28 1.75 -15.10 -12.20
C GLU A 28 0.45 -14.52 -11.61
N ALA A 29 0.53 -13.95 -10.41
CA ALA A 29 -0.62 -13.50 -9.63
C ALA A 29 -0.22 -12.38 -8.66
N THR A 30 -1.20 -11.67 -8.12
CA THR A 30 -0.98 -10.73 -7.02
C THR A 30 -0.98 -11.51 -5.69
N PRO A 31 -0.15 -11.13 -4.69
CA PRO A 31 -0.21 -11.77 -3.39
C PRO A 31 -1.61 -11.72 -2.75
N TYR A 32 -2.40 -10.69 -3.05
CA TYR A 32 -3.79 -10.59 -2.61
C TYR A 32 -4.67 -11.68 -3.23
N SER A 33 -4.61 -11.89 -4.55
CA SER A 33 -5.45 -12.89 -5.21
C SER A 33 -5.11 -14.32 -4.81
N LEU A 34 -3.86 -14.59 -4.43
CA LEU A 34 -3.46 -15.88 -3.86
C LEU A 34 -4.08 -16.15 -2.48
N VAL A 35 -4.29 -15.12 -1.66
CA VAL A 35 -4.82 -15.27 -0.29
C VAL A 35 -6.35 -15.33 -0.31
N TYR A 36 -6.99 -14.48 -1.11
CA TYR A 36 -8.45 -14.30 -1.08
C TYR A 36 -9.20 -14.90 -2.28
N GLY A 37 -8.48 -15.36 -3.31
CA GLY A 37 -9.09 -15.94 -4.52
C GLY A 37 -9.75 -14.91 -5.43
N MET A 38 -9.50 -13.61 -5.24
CA MET A 38 -10.04 -12.52 -6.06
C MET A 38 -9.02 -11.39 -6.20
N GLU A 39 -9.14 -10.58 -7.25
CA GLU A 39 -8.32 -9.39 -7.40
C GLU A 39 -8.68 -8.30 -6.38
N ALA A 40 -7.68 -7.52 -5.98
CA ALA A 40 -7.87 -6.45 -5.03
C ALA A 40 -8.65 -5.28 -5.64
N VAL A 41 -9.69 -4.83 -4.96
CA VAL A 41 -10.38 -3.56 -5.24
C VAL A 41 -9.93 -2.57 -4.18
N LEU A 42 -9.53 -1.36 -4.59
CA LEU A 42 -9.04 -0.31 -3.69
C LEU A 42 -10.05 -0.02 -2.56
N PRO A 43 -9.69 -0.23 -1.27
CA PRO A 43 -10.52 0.14 -0.15
C PRO A 43 -10.49 1.65 0.03
N ILE A 44 -11.63 2.21 0.42
CA ILE A 44 -11.81 3.65 0.68
C ILE A 44 -10.72 4.19 1.63
N GLU A 45 -10.33 3.39 2.64
CA GLU A 45 -9.32 3.77 3.64
C GLU A 45 -7.95 4.07 3.02
N ILE A 46 -7.54 3.32 1.98
CA ILE A 46 -6.29 3.59 1.26
C ILE A 46 -6.45 4.82 0.38
N GLU A 47 -7.63 5.06 -0.20
CA GLU A 47 -7.92 6.26 -0.99
C GLU A 47 -7.82 7.55 -0.15
N TRP A 48 -8.43 7.57 1.04
CA TRP A 48 -8.31 8.70 1.98
C TRP A 48 -6.86 8.98 2.39
N ILE A 49 -6.09 7.93 2.68
CA ILE A 49 -4.68 8.07 3.05
C ILE A 49 -3.88 8.53 1.82
N LEU A 50 -4.11 7.97 0.62
CA LEU A 50 -3.42 8.34 -0.62
C LEU A 50 -3.67 9.81 -0.96
N GLU A 51 -4.92 10.27 -0.90
CA GLU A 51 -5.31 11.64 -1.22
C GLU A 51 -4.72 12.63 -0.20
N SER A 52 -4.73 12.29 1.08
CA SER A 52 -4.08 13.10 2.12
C SER A 52 -2.55 13.12 1.94
N SER A 53 -1.95 12.03 1.45
CA SER A 53 -0.51 11.97 1.13
C SER A 53 -0.13 12.69 -0.17
N ILE A 54 -1.04 12.83 -1.14
CA ILE A 54 -0.85 13.63 -2.35
C ILE A 54 -0.88 15.12 -2.00
N ARG A 55 -1.85 15.54 -1.17
CA ARG A 55 -1.98 16.93 -0.72
C ARG A 55 -0.77 17.47 0.06
N VAL A 56 -0.01 16.62 0.76
CA VAL A 56 1.25 17.01 1.42
C VAL A 56 2.47 17.01 0.50
N ALA A 57 2.39 16.39 -0.68
CA ALA A 57 3.48 16.42 -1.66
C ALA A 57 3.42 17.65 -2.60
N ASP A 58 2.29 18.38 -2.60
CA ASP A 58 2.04 19.60 -3.38
C ASP A 58 2.21 20.92 -2.57
N ILE A 59 2.88 20.88 -1.40
CA ILE A 59 3.24 22.05 -0.56
C ILE A 59 4.76 22.27 -0.53
#